data_AF-A0A1B3JGK8-F1
#
_entry.id   AF-A0A1B3JGK8-F1
#
_cell.length_a   1.000
_cell.length_b   1.000
_cell.length_c   1.000
_cell.angle_alpha   90.00
_cell.angle_beta   90.00
_cell.angle_gamma   90.00
#
_symmetry.space_group_name_H-M   'P 1'
#
loop_
_entity.id
_entity.type
_entity.pdbx_description
1 polymer ?
#
loop_
_entity_poly.entity_id
_entity_poly.type
_entity_poly.pdbx_seq_one_letter_code
_entity_poly.pdbx_strand_id
1 'polypeptide(L)'
;MWLVDNLNYRLPLASINGFYNEETKTRETGGNRPIPEGVLLATPHTVAYAFVTDTEFIQLTQTGMKDGTGNDYMNLYTVGDPWIKAYVNIGFYPAISTNAFEKSNSVDSAPKAHILVTGQAVHGGINVYRYHPDKMELEKIWVAY
;
A
#
# COMPACT_ATOMS: atom_id res chain seq x y z
N MET A 1 -5.47 -12.81 -0.58
CA MET A 1 -6.03 -13.60 0.55
C MET A 1 -6.42 -14.97 0.00
N TRP A 2 -6.43 -16.04 0.79
CA TRP A 2 -6.84 -17.37 0.28
C TRP A 2 -8.35 -17.57 0.46
N LEU A 3 -9.00 -18.28 -0.48
CA LEU A 3 -10.36 -18.77 -0.27
C LEU A 3 -10.31 -19.82 0.85
N VAL A 4 -11.17 -19.67 1.86
CA VAL A 4 -11.21 -20.60 3.01
C VAL A 4 -11.48 -22.03 2.54
N ASP A 5 -12.33 -22.20 1.55
CA ASP A 5 -12.72 -23.51 1.00
C ASP A 5 -11.69 -24.09 0.02
N ASN A 6 -10.74 -23.27 -0.47
CA ASN A 6 -9.71 -23.74 -1.39
C ASN A 6 -8.46 -22.87 -1.33
N LEU A 7 -7.44 -23.37 -0.62
CA LEU A 7 -6.15 -22.72 -0.43
C LEU A 7 -5.31 -22.59 -1.72
N ASN A 8 -5.77 -23.08 -2.86
CA ASN A 8 -5.14 -22.78 -4.17
C ASN A 8 -5.78 -21.56 -4.85
N TYR A 9 -6.96 -21.12 -4.41
CA TYR A 9 -7.61 -19.94 -4.94
C TYR A 9 -7.23 -18.72 -4.11
N ARG A 10 -6.53 -17.79 -4.77
CA ARG A 10 -6.29 -16.46 -4.23
C ARG A 10 -7.49 -15.58 -4.54
N LEU A 11 -8.10 -15.03 -3.50
CA LEU A 11 -9.00 -13.90 -3.62
C LEU A 11 -8.19 -12.68 -4.06
N PRO A 12 -8.52 -12.08 -5.22
CA PRO A 12 -7.86 -10.87 -5.68
C PRO A 12 -8.20 -9.70 -4.74
N LEU A 13 -7.27 -8.75 -4.63
CA LEU A 13 -7.57 -7.43 -4.07
C LEU A 13 -7.96 -6.51 -5.22
N ALA A 14 -8.91 -5.61 -4.96
CA ALA A 14 -9.35 -4.64 -5.94
C ALA A 14 -8.17 -3.74 -6.33
N SER A 15 -7.97 -3.50 -7.62
CA SER A 15 -7.09 -2.40 -8.04
C SER A 15 -7.77 -1.05 -7.78
N ILE A 16 -7.05 0.05 -7.96
CA ILE A 16 -7.67 1.40 -8.00
C ILE A 16 -8.79 1.49 -9.05
N ASN A 17 -8.71 0.65 -10.09
CA ASN A 17 -9.70 0.50 -11.16
C ASN A 17 -10.71 -0.62 -10.88
N GLY A 18 -10.84 -1.09 -9.64
CA GLY A 18 -11.75 -2.17 -9.24
C GLY A 18 -11.34 -3.56 -9.73
N PHE A 19 -12.30 -4.48 -9.72
CA PHE A 19 -12.16 -5.82 -10.30
C PHE A 19 -12.50 -5.80 -11.78
N TYR A 20 -11.68 -6.47 -12.59
CA TYR A 20 -12.00 -6.70 -13.98
C TYR A 20 -12.83 -7.98 -14.10
N ASN A 21 -14.03 -7.86 -14.69
CA ASN A 21 -14.88 -8.99 -15.00
C ASN A 21 -14.61 -9.42 -16.46
N GLU A 22 -14.04 -10.61 -16.62
CA GLU A 22 -13.66 -11.14 -17.93
C GLU A 22 -14.86 -11.47 -18.83
N GLU A 23 -16.02 -11.77 -18.25
CA GLU A 23 -17.23 -12.14 -18.99
C GLU A 23 -17.92 -10.90 -19.56
N THR A 24 -18.09 -9.87 -18.73
CA THR A 24 -18.75 -8.62 -19.13
C THR A 24 -17.78 -7.64 -19.79
N LYS A 25 -16.46 -7.88 -19.69
CA LYS A 25 -15.39 -6.95 -20.12
C LYS A 25 -15.48 -5.58 -19.45
N THR A 26 -16.11 -5.49 -18.27
CA THR A 26 -16.27 -4.25 -17.50
C THR A 26 -15.47 -4.28 -16.19
N ARG A 27 -15.37 -3.12 -15.54
CA ARG A 27 -14.73 -2.96 -14.23
C ARG A 27 -15.78 -2.68 -13.16
N GLU A 28 -15.76 -3.46 -12.10
CA GLU A 28 -16.58 -3.26 -10.91
C GLU A 28 -15.78 -2.46 -9.88
N THR A 29 -16.16 -1.20 -9.68
CA THR A 29 -15.48 -0.27 -8.77
C THR A 29 -16.30 0.09 -7.54
N GLY A 30 -17.55 -0.39 -7.44
CA GLY A 30 -18.53 0.08 -6.45
C GLY A 30 -18.14 -0.15 -4.99
N GLY A 31 -17.22 -1.07 -4.70
CA GLY A 31 -16.71 -1.28 -3.35
C GLY A 31 -15.46 -0.46 -2.99
N ASN A 32 -14.77 0.14 -3.96
CA ASN A 32 -13.62 0.99 -3.67
C ASN A 32 -14.06 2.32 -3.07
N ARG A 33 -13.28 2.83 -2.11
CA ARG A 33 -13.38 4.24 -1.73
C ARG A 33 -12.92 5.15 -2.88
N PRO A 34 -13.57 6.32 -3.05
CA PRO A 34 -13.18 7.27 -4.08
C PRO A 34 -11.74 7.73 -3.86
N ILE A 35 -11.00 7.85 -4.95
CA ILE A 35 -9.64 8.43 -4.94
C ILE A 35 -9.78 9.91 -4.57
N PRO A 36 -9.03 10.44 -3.59
CA PRO A 36 -9.09 11.85 -3.25
C PRO A 36 -8.70 12.72 -4.46
N GLU A 37 -9.30 13.90 -4.57
CA GLU A 37 -9.03 14.82 -5.68
C GLU A 37 -7.54 15.22 -5.72
N GLY A 38 -6.97 15.25 -6.92
CA GLY A 38 -5.56 15.61 -7.14
C GLY A 38 -4.54 14.53 -6.75
N VAL A 39 -4.98 13.35 -6.30
CA VAL A 39 -4.09 12.25 -5.95
C VAL A 39 -3.75 11.39 -7.18
N LEU A 40 -2.45 11.24 -7.44
CA LEU A 40 -1.93 10.26 -8.39
C LEU A 40 -1.62 8.96 -7.66
N LEU A 41 -2.21 7.86 -8.15
CA LEU A 41 -2.00 6.52 -7.61
C LEU A 41 -1.24 5.65 -8.61
N ALA A 42 -0.39 4.77 -8.08
CA ALA A 42 0.25 3.74 -8.88
C ALA A 42 -0.77 2.67 -9.31
N THR A 43 -0.65 2.19 -10.54
CA THR A 43 -1.16 0.87 -10.91
C THR A 43 -0.48 -0.22 -10.06
N PRO A 44 -1.15 -1.36 -9.78
CA PRO A 44 -0.77 -2.27 -8.70
C PRO A 44 0.42 -3.17 -9.05
N HIS A 45 1.62 -2.60 -9.18
CA HIS A 45 2.87 -3.33 -9.12
C HIS A 45 3.26 -3.51 -7.65
N THR A 46 2.66 -4.49 -6.98
CA THR A 46 2.86 -4.70 -5.54
C THR A 46 4.28 -5.17 -5.27
N VAL A 47 4.96 -4.49 -4.35
CA VAL A 47 6.30 -4.86 -3.87
C VAL A 47 6.20 -5.53 -2.50
N ALA A 48 5.39 -4.99 -1.59
CA ALA A 48 5.24 -5.53 -0.25
C ALA A 48 3.83 -5.30 0.29
N TYR A 49 3.46 -6.12 1.28
CA TYR A 49 2.32 -5.89 2.16
C TYR A 49 2.85 -5.69 3.58
N ALA A 50 2.37 -4.67 4.27
CA ALA A 50 2.75 -4.38 5.65
C ALA A 50 1.53 -4.17 6.52
N PHE A 51 1.42 -4.93 7.60
CA PHE A 51 0.30 -4.84 8.54
C PHE A 51 0.52 -3.66 9.48
N VAL A 52 -0.45 -2.75 9.56
CA VAL A 52 -0.41 -1.58 10.46
C VAL A 52 -1.37 -1.72 11.64
N THR A 53 -2.25 -2.74 11.60
CA THR A 53 -3.01 -3.28 12.72
C THR A 53 -3.10 -4.80 12.58
N ASP A 54 -3.78 -5.49 13.50
CA ASP A 54 -4.01 -6.94 13.38
C ASP A 54 -4.83 -7.32 12.14
N THR A 55 -5.58 -6.38 11.57
CA THR A 55 -6.47 -6.63 10.42
C THR A 55 -6.21 -5.73 9.22
N GLU A 56 -5.54 -4.59 9.39
CA GLU A 56 -5.32 -3.62 8.32
C GLU A 56 -3.90 -3.70 7.80
N PHE A 57 -3.77 -3.62 6.48
CA PHE A 57 -2.48 -3.71 5.81
C PHE A 57 -2.41 -2.78 4.62
N ILE A 58 -1.22 -2.26 4.38
CA ILE A 58 -0.90 -1.39 3.26
C ILE A 58 -0.31 -2.24 2.15
N GLN A 59 -0.80 -2.06 0.93
CA GLN A 59 -0.17 -2.57 -0.29
C GLN A 59 0.83 -1.52 -0.78
N LEU A 60 2.12 -1.76 -0.54
CA LEU A 60 3.17 -0.89 -1.05
C LEU A 60 3.47 -1.26 -2.49
N THR A 61 3.13 -0.36 -3.41
CA THR A 61 3.38 -0.51 -4.83
C THR A 61 4.73 0.07 -5.22
N GLN A 62 5.15 -0.21 -6.45
CA GLN A 62 6.37 0.34 -7.01
C GLN A 62 6.32 1.87 -7.06
N THR A 63 7.32 2.54 -6.51
CA THR A 63 7.37 4.01 -6.34
C THR A 63 8.12 4.76 -7.44
N GLY A 64 8.12 4.28 -8.69
CA GLY A 64 8.79 5.00 -9.78
C GLY A 64 10.33 5.13 -9.59
N MET A 65 10.95 6.10 -10.28
CA MET A 65 12.43 6.25 -10.32
C MET A 65 13.04 6.92 -9.06
N LYS A 66 14.35 6.74 -8.89
CA LYS A 66 15.16 7.14 -7.70
C LYS A 66 15.13 8.64 -7.38
N ASP A 67 14.85 9.50 -8.35
CA ASP A 67 14.99 10.97 -8.32
C ASP A 67 13.68 11.73 -8.58
N GLY A 68 12.56 11.02 -8.73
CA GLY A 68 11.25 11.63 -8.86
C GLY A 68 10.21 10.74 -9.54
N THR A 69 8.94 11.04 -9.27
CA THR A 69 7.70 10.28 -9.60
C THR A 69 7.35 9.12 -8.67
N GLY A 70 7.68 9.27 -7.39
CA GLY A 70 7.07 8.47 -6.33
C GLY A 70 5.55 8.67 -6.27
N ASN A 71 4.82 7.60 -5.95
CA ASN A 71 3.42 7.70 -5.59
C ASN A 71 3.34 8.06 -4.11
N ASP A 72 2.78 9.22 -3.81
CA ASP A 72 2.65 9.71 -2.44
C ASP A 72 1.62 8.92 -1.64
N TYR A 73 0.78 8.13 -2.31
CA TYR A 73 -0.32 7.40 -1.70
C TYR A 73 -0.23 5.91 -1.97
N MET A 74 -0.61 5.14 -0.96
CA MET A 74 -0.66 3.67 -0.99
C MET A 74 -2.04 3.18 -0.62
N ASN A 75 -2.40 1.99 -1.11
CA ASN A 75 -3.72 1.39 -0.85
C ASN A 75 -3.74 0.73 0.53
N LEU A 76 -4.74 1.08 1.34
CA LEU A 76 -5.04 0.42 2.61
C LEU A 76 -6.17 -0.60 2.39
N TYR A 77 -5.99 -1.79 2.95
CA TYR A 77 -6.99 -2.86 2.95
C TYR A 77 -7.25 -3.35 4.38
N THR A 78 -8.31 -4.13 4.53
CA THR A 78 -8.58 -4.92 5.73
C THR A 78 -8.74 -6.38 5.39
N VAL A 79 -8.29 -7.28 6.25
CA VAL A 79 -8.51 -8.72 6.12
C VAL A 79 -10.00 -9.01 6.00
N GLY A 80 -10.35 -9.91 5.08
CA GLY A 80 -11.74 -10.29 4.79
C GLY A 80 -12.45 -9.39 3.77
N ASP A 81 -11.95 -8.18 3.51
CA ASP A 81 -12.53 -7.26 2.55
C ASP A 81 -11.59 -7.09 1.35
N PRO A 82 -12.02 -7.46 0.14
CA PRO A 82 -11.14 -7.38 -1.02
C PRO A 82 -11.06 -5.96 -1.60
N TRP A 83 -11.86 -5.01 -1.11
CA TRP A 83 -11.91 -3.63 -1.60
C TRP A 83 -10.91 -2.70 -0.90
N ILE A 84 -10.52 -1.63 -1.61
CA ILE A 84 -9.65 -0.60 -1.03
C ILE A 84 -10.42 0.15 0.06
N LYS A 85 -9.92 0.06 1.29
CA LYS A 85 -10.48 0.71 2.48
C LYS A 85 -10.18 2.21 2.50
N ALA A 86 -8.96 2.62 2.14
CA ALA A 86 -8.54 4.02 2.07
C ALA A 86 -7.24 4.17 1.26
N TYR A 87 -6.78 5.41 1.07
CA TYR A 87 -5.49 5.74 0.47
C TYR A 87 -4.65 6.52 1.49
N VAL A 88 -3.53 5.95 1.91
CA VAL A 88 -2.66 6.53 2.95
C VAL A 88 -1.50 7.29 2.32
N ASN A 89 -1.22 8.50 2.81
CA ASN A 89 -0.10 9.30 2.33
C ASN A 89 1.23 8.85 2.97
N ILE A 90 2.19 8.40 2.17
CA ILE A 90 3.54 7.99 2.59
C ILE A 90 4.60 9.10 2.40
N GLY A 91 4.22 10.19 1.74
CA GLY A 91 5.05 11.33 1.40
C GLY A 91 6.04 11.08 0.25
N PHE A 92 6.32 12.14 -0.51
CA PHE A 92 7.20 12.12 -1.68
C PHE A 92 8.69 11.96 -1.33
N TYR A 93 9.15 12.61 -0.26
CA TYR A 93 10.57 12.70 0.09
C TYR A 93 10.85 12.36 1.58
N PRO A 94 11.94 11.62 1.89
CA PRO A 94 12.69 10.80 0.95
C PRO A 94 11.81 9.64 0.44
N ALA A 95 11.92 9.31 -0.84
CA ALA A 95 11.14 8.24 -1.45
C ALA A 95 11.45 6.89 -0.78
N ILE A 96 10.43 6.07 -0.58
CA ILE A 96 10.61 4.74 0.01
C ILE A 96 11.26 3.77 -0.98
N SER A 97 12.05 2.82 -0.47
CA SER A 97 12.79 1.81 -1.23
C SER A 97 11.86 0.69 -1.74
N THR A 98 10.83 1.05 -2.51
CA THR A 98 9.98 0.11 -3.25
C THR A 98 10.08 0.33 -4.76
N ASN A 99 11.18 0.92 -5.24
CA ASN A 99 11.38 1.20 -6.67
C ASN A 99 11.72 -0.06 -7.52
N ALA A 100 11.79 -1.25 -6.92
CA ALA A 100 11.99 -2.53 -7.61
C ALA A 100 11.37 -3.69 -6.79
N PHE A 101 10.97 -4.79 -7.44
CA PHE A 101 10.23 -5.89 -6.80
C PHE A 101 11.05 -6.64 -5.75
N GLU A 102 12.37 -6.76 -5.96
CA GLU A 102 13.31 -7.41 -5.05
C GLU A 102 13.55 -6.62 -3.75
N LYS A 103 13.00 -5.41 -3.64
CA LYS A 103 13.18 -4.54 -2.46
C LYS A 103 12.10 -4.72 -1.40
N SER A 104 11.29 -5.77 -1.47
CA SER A 104 10.30 -6.10 -0.44
C SER A 104 10.90 -6.18 0.97
N ASN A 105 12.16 -6.62 1.10
CA ASN A 105 12.92 -6.66 2.36
C ASN A 105 13.25 -5.27 2.94
N SER A 106 12.99 -4.18 2.21
CA SER A 106 13.15 -2.81 2.69
C SER A 106 11.91 -2.28 3.41
N VAL A 107 10.92 -3.12 3.70
CA VAL A 107 9.67 -2.75 4.38
C VAL A 107 9.46 -3.68 5.55
N ASP A 108 9.15 -3.12 6.72
CA ASP A 108 8.75 -3.88 7.88
C ASP A 108 7.69 -3.12 8.69
N SER A 109 7.02 -3.79 9.62
CA SER A 109 5.94 -3.19 10.40
C SER A 109 5.80 -3.82 11.78
N ALA A 110 5.32 -3.03 12.74
CA ALA A 110 4.92 -3.49 14.05
C ALA A 110 3.43 -3.15 14.26
N PRO A 111 2.50 -4.06 13.89
CA PRO A 111 1.07 -3.76 13.82
C PRO A 111 0.48 -3.36 15.19
N LYS A 112 0.93 -3.99 16.27
CA LYS A 112 0.50 -3.68 17.65
C LYS A 112 0.94 -2.31 18.14
N ALA A 113 1.98 -1.74 17.52
CA ALA A 113 2.48 -0.40 17.82
C ALA A 113 2.02 0.63 16.77
N HIS A 114 1.28 0.19 15.74
CA HIS A 114 0.91 0.99 14.58
C HIS A 114 2.12 1.65 13.90
N ILE A 115 3.21 0.89 13.77
CA ILE A 115 4.43 1.38 13.12
C ILE A 115 4.63 0.71 11.77
N LEU A 116 4.94 1.52 10.76
CA LEU A 116 5.48 1.10 9.47
C LEU A 116 6.89 1.66 9.33
N VAL A 117 7.84 0.83 8.89
CA VAL A 117 9.21 1.22 8.60
C VAL A 117 9.52 0.91 7.15
N THR A 118 10.18 1.85 6.47
CA THR A 118 10.68 1.62 5.11
C THR A 118 12.13 2.09 5.00
N GLY A 119 12.92 1.41 4.17
CA GLY A 119 14.19 1.95 3.68
C GLY A 119 13.94 3.12 2.74
N GLN A 120 14.94 3.96 2.55
CA GLN A 120 14.93 5.04 1.55
C GLN A 120 15.48 4.54 0.21
N ALA A 121 14.87 4.97 -0.89
CA ALA A 121 15.30 4.60 -2.24
C ALA A 121 16.71 5.11 -2.57
N VAL A 122 17.13 6.19 -1.91
CA VAL A 122 18.41 6.87 -2.08
C VAL A 122 19.05 7.07 -0.69
N HIS A 123 20.38 7.13 -0.65
CA HIS A 123 21.19 7.46 0.54
C HIS A 123 21.26 6.42 1.66
N GLY A 124 20.44 5.36 1.66
CA GLY A 124 20.58 4.23 2.59
C GLY A 124 19.95 4.43 3.97
N GLY A 125 19.12 5.47 4.11
CA GLY A 125 18.39 5.78 5.34
C GLY A 125 17.09 5.00 5.54
N ILE A 126 16.35 5.36 6.59
CA ILE A 126 15.03 4.80 6.91
C ILE A 126 13.97 5.88 7.14
N ASN A 127 12.71 5.55 6.85
CA ASN A 127 11.53 6.30 7.24
C ASN A 127 10.74 5.49 8.26
N VAL A 128 10.26 6.14 9.30
CA VAL A 128 9.35 5.53 10.28
C VAL A 128 8.06 6.32 10.31
N TYR A 129 6.96 5.58 10.20
CA TYR A 129 5.62 6.11 10.19
C TYR A 129 4.83 5.57 11.37
N ARG A 130 3.99 6.43 11.95
CA ARG A 130 2.91 6.05 12.84
C ARG A 130 1.61 6.01 12.05
N TYR A 131 0.92 4.89 12.10
CA TYR A 131 -0.42 4.75 11.57
C TYR A 131 -1.44 5.16 12.65
N HIS A 132 -2.46 5.92 12.24
CA HIS A 132 -3.55 6.38 13.09
C HIS A 132 -4.85 5.69 12.61
N PRO A 133 -5.27 4.56 13.22
CA PRO A 133 -6.39 3.76 12.72
C PRO A 133 -7.74 4.48 12.68
N ASP A 134 -7.95 5.43 13.60
CA ASP A 134 -9.15 6.26 13.67
C ASP A 134 -9.31 7.19 12.47
N LYS A 135 -8.18 7.64 11.90
CA LYS A 135 -8.14 8.56 10.75
C LYS A 135 -7.79 7.86 9.44
N MET A 136 -7.24 6.65 9.50
CA MET A 136 -6.63 5.95 8.37
C MET A 136 -5.52 6.79 7.72
N GLU A 137 -4.65 7.37 8.55
CA GLU A 137 -3.56 8.25 8.13
C GLU A 137 -2.20 7.71 8.59
N LEU A 138 -1.16 7.99 7.80
CA LEU A 138 0.23 7.76 8.19
C LEU A 138 0.89 9.10 8.51
N GLU A 139 1.48 9.20 9.69
CA GLU A 139 2.32 10.31 10.11
C GLU A 139 3.78 9.87 10.02
N LYS A 140 4.60 10.57 9.22
CA LYS A 140 6.05 10.34 9.19
C LYS A 140 6.67 10.94 10.45
N ILE A 141 7.02 10.09 11.41
CA ILE A 141 7.49 10.51 12.74
C ILE A 141 9.02 10.56 12.87
N TRP A 142 9.75 9.87 11.99
CA TRP A 142 11.21 9.92 12.00
C TRP A 142 11.82 9.58 10.64
N VAL A 143 12.94 10.24 10.34
CA VAL A 143 13.75 10.07 9.13
C VAL A 143 15.22 10.06 9.56
N ALA A 144 15.97 9.05 9.13
CA ALA A 144 17.42 8.98 9.29
C ALA A 144 18.08 8.87 7.91
N TYR A 145 19.21 9.57 7.71
CA TYR A 145 19.96 9.58 6.44
C TYR A 145 21.28 8.83 6.58
#